data_AF-A0A7J2MUB5-F1
#
_entry.id   AF-A0A7J2MUB5-F1
#
_cell.length_a   1.000
_cell.length_b   1.000
_cell.length_c   1.000
_cell.angle_alpha   90.00
_cell.angle_beta   90.00
_cell.angle_gamma   90.00
#
_symmetry.space_group_name_H-M   'P 1'
#
loop_
_entity.id
_entity.type
_entity.pdbx_description
1 polymer ?
#
loop_
_entity_poly.entity_id
_entity_poly.type
_entity_poly.pdbx_seq_one_letter_code
_entity_poly.pdbx_strand_id
1 'polypeptide(L)'
;LTQLILGADRDSGLLGRMGYFDERNPAVLRAMKYLIEVAHRFGKTVSICGQSVSVYPEITEFLVRCGIDSISVNPDVVIQARKIVYDVEKKIQMEKLAEEFRL
;
A
#
# COMPACT_ATOMS: atom_id res chain seq x y z
N LEU A 1 8.81 -7.70 5.03
CA LEU A 1 9.26 -6.32 4.76
C LEU A 1 9.36 -5.50 6.04
N THR A 2 8.24 -5.18 6.70
CA THR A 2 8.15 -4.33 7.90
C THR A 2 9.15 -4.67 9.00
N GLN A 3 9.19 -5.95 9.43
CA GLN A 3 10.10 -6.43 10.47
C GLN A 3 11.57 -6.08 10.20
N LEU A 4 12.02 -6.26 8.96
CA LEU A 4 13.40 -6.01 8.56
C LEU A 4 13.69 -4.51 8.44
N ILE A 5 12.74 -3.73 7.92
CA ILE A 5 12.88 -2.28 7.78
C ILE A 5 12.91 -1.59 9.15
N LEU A 6 12.10 -2.06 10.10
CA LEU A 6 11.99 -1.47 11.44
C LEU A 6 12.94 -2.10 12.47
N GLY A 7 13.56 -3.24 12.15
CA GLY A 7 14.36 -4.00 13.12
C GLY A 7 13.52 -4.51 14.30
N ALA A 8 12.21 -4.71 14.11
CA ALA A 8 11.26 -5.06 15.15
C ALA A 8 10.57 -6.37 14.82
N ASP A 9 10.66 -7.34 15.74
CA ASP A 9 9.99 -8.64 15.61
C ASP A 9 8.47 -8.48 15.65
N ARG A 10 7.79 -8.98 14.60
CA ARG A 10 6.33 -8.94 14.46
C ARG A 10 5.62 -9.71 15.58
N ASP A 11 6.21 -10.79 16.05
CA ASP A 11 5.58 -11.70 17.01
C ASP A 11 5.90 -11.30 18.47
N SER A 12 6.76 -10.28 18.64
CA SER A 12 7.06 -9.73 19.96
C SER A 12 5.90 -8.87 20.48
N GLY A 13 5.12 -9.44 21.39
CA GLY A 13 4.06 -8.72 22.09
C GLY A 13 4.55 -7.49 22.87
N LEU A 14 5.82 -7.46 23.30
CA LEU A 14 6.43 -6.29 23.93
C LEU A 14 6.64 -5.16 22.91
N LEU A 15 7.31 -5.44 21.80
CA LEU A 15 7.59 -4.44 20.77
C LEU A 15 6.31 -3.91 20.12
N GLY A 16 5.33 -4.79 19.91
CA GLY A 16 3.99 -4.41 19.45
C GLY A 16 3.30 -3.42 20.41
N ARG A 17 3.28 -3.71 21.72
CA ARG A 17 2.69 -2.81 22.73
C ARG A 17 3.42 -1.47 22.85
N MET A 18 4.73 -1.45 22.60
CA MET A 18 5.53 -0.22 22.58
C MET A 18 5.37 0.58 21.28
N GLY A 19 4.61 0.08 20.29
CA GLY A 19 4.38 0.75 19.03
C GLY A 19 5.56 0.70 18.05
N TYR A 20 6.52 -0.21 18.26
CA TYR A 20 7.69 -0.34 17.37
C TYR A 20 7.40 -1.09 16.07
N PHE A 21 6.27 -1.79 15.99
CA PHE A 21 5.82 -2.48 14.78
C PHE A 21 4.57 -1.81 14.21
N ASP A 22 4.76 -0.89 13.26
CA ASP A 22 3.67 -0.27 12.51
C ASP A 22 3.97 -0.32 11.00
N GLU A 23 3.12 -1.02 10.26
CA GLU A 23 3.25 -1.18 8.80
C GLU A 23 3.02 0.14 8.03
N ARG A 24 2.43 1.15 8.68
CA ARG A 24 2.22 2.51 8.15
C ARG A 24 3.44 3.42 8.35
N ASN A 25 4.50 2.92 8.98
CA ASN A 25 5.70 3.69 9.21
C ASN A 25 6.26 4.26 7.88
N PRO A 26 6.64 5.54 7.80
CA PRO A 26 7.13 6.15 6.58
C PRO A 26 8.32 5.42 5.93
N ALA A 27 9.19 4.76 6.71
CA ALA A 27 10.28 3.95 6.16
C ALA A 27 9.76 2.73 5.39
N VAL A 28 8.69 2.09 5.87
CA VAL A 28 8.05 0.93 5.24
C VAL A 28 7.33 1.37 3.96
N LEU A 29 6.56 2.47 4.03
CA LEU A 29 5.86 3.01 2.86
C LEU A 29 6.84 3.44 1.76
N ARG A 30 7.98 4.07 2.11
CA ARG A 30 9.05 4.38 1.16
C ARG A 30 9.64 3.13 0.52
N ALA A 31 9.85 2.07 1.29
CA ALA A 31 10.38 0.81 0.75
C ALA A 31 9.40 0.16 -0.24
N MET A 32 8.10 0.17 0.06
CA MET A 32 7.06 -0.32 -0.86
C MET A 32 7.05 0.48 -2.16
N LYS A 33 7.00 1.82 -2.08
CA LYS A 33 7.02 2.71 -3.25
C LYS A 33 8.27 2.48 -4.11
N TYR A 34 9.44 2.42 -3.47
CA TYR A 34 10.70 2.20 -4.18
C TYR A 34 10.72 0.87 -4.95
N LEU A 35 10.20 -0.21 -4.34
CA LEU A 35 10.10 -1.50 -5.01
C LEU A 35 9.22 -1.43 -6.26
N ILE A 36 8.05 -0.78 -6.17
CA ILE A 36 7.13 -0.59 -7.30
C ILE A 36 7.83 0.18 -8.43
N GLU A 37 8.44 1.33 -8.12
CA GLU A 37 9.16 2.15 -9.09
C GLU A 37 10.31 1.38 -9.76
N VAL A 38 11.09 0.61 -9.00
CA VAL A 38 12.18 -0.20 -9.54
C VAL A 38 11.64 -1.26 -10.48
N ALA A 39 10.65 -2.06 -10.07
CA ALA A 39 10.12 -3.14 -10.88
C ALA A 39 9.51 -2.64 -12.19
N HIS A 40 8.75 -1.54 -12.15
CA HIS A 40 8.18 -0.92 -13.34
C HIS A 40 9.25 -0.39 -14.30
N ARG A 41 10.37 0.16 -13.81
CA ARG A 41 11.52 0.53 -14.67
C ARG A 41 12.09 -0.66 -15.47
N PHE A 42 11.89 -1.89 -15.00
CA PHE A 42 12.28 -3.12 -15.70
C PHE A 42 11.10 -3.83 -16.38
N GLY A 43 9.94 -3.16 -16.50
CA GLY A 43 8.73 -3.75 -17.10
C GLY A 43 8.21 -4.97 -16.35
N LYS A 44 8.43 -5.04 -15.03
CA LYS A 44 7.96 -6.13 -14.16
C LYS A 44 6.77 -5.66 -13.34
N THR A 45 5.78 -6.54 -13.19
CA THR A 45 4.65 -6.31 -12.30
C THR A 45 5.05 -6.52 -10.84
N VAL A 46 4.34 -5.84 -9.93
CA VAL A 46 4.49 -5.98 -8.48
C VAL A 46 3.14 -6.26 -7.86
N SER A 47 3.10 -7.30 -7.04
CA SER A 47 1.97 -7.61 -6.17
C SER A 47 2.40 -7.56 -4.72
N ILE A 48 1.48 -7.23 -3.82
CA ILE A 48 1.70 -7.36 -2.38
C ILE A 48 0.76 -8.39 -1.79
N CYS A 49 1.34 -9.27 -0.98
CA CYS A 49 0.62 -10.13 -0.06
C CYS A 49 1.03 -9.75 1.37
N GLY A 50 0.04 -9.57 2.24
CA GLY A 50 0.28 -9.12 3.61
C GLY A 50 -1.02 -8.72 4.28
N GLN A 51 -1.02 -8.67 5.61
CA GLN A 51 -2.21 -8.26 6.35
C GLN A 51 -2.47 -6.76 6.23
N SER A 52 -1.44 -5.94 6.00
CA SER A 52 -1.57 -4.48 5.89
C SER A 52 -2.64 -4.02 4.91
N VAL A 53 -2.73 -4.60 3.72
CA VAL A 53 -3.74 -4.23 2.70
C VAL A 53 -5.16 -4.70 3.03
N SER A 54 -5.30 -5.65 3.96
CA SER A 54 -6.59 -6.11 4.50
C SER A 54 -7.03 -5.30 5.73
N VAL A 55 -6.07 -4.72 6.46
CA VAL A 55 -6.30 -4.06 7.76
C VAL A 55 -6.35 -2.53 7.64
N TYR A 56 -5.52 -1.94 6.77
CA TYR A 56 -5.32 -0.49 6.67
C TYR A 56 -5.73 0.02 5.29
N PRO A 57 -6.96 0.55 5.11
CA PRO A 57 -7.41 1.16 3.86
C PRO A 57 -6.45 2.23 3.31
N GLU A 58 -5.79 2.98 4.19
CA GLU A 58 -4.82 4.01 3.84
C GLU A 58 -3.57 3.44 3.15
N ILE A 59 -3.16 2.21 3.49
CA ILE A 59 -2.06 1.53 2.79
C ILE A 59 -2.51 1.10 1.40
N THR A 60 -3.74 0.60 1.27
CA THR A 60 -4.31 0.25 -0.04
C THR A 60 -4.42 1.48 -0.95
N GLU A 61 -4.93 2.61 -0.46
CA GLU A 61 -4.93 3.87 -1.23
C GLU A 61 -3.51 4.30 -1.62
N PHE A 62 -2.58 4.27 -0.68
CA PHE A 62 -1.19 4.64 -0.93
C PHE A 62 -0.56 3.79 -2.05
N LEU A 63 -0.76 2.48 -2.03
CA LEU A 63 -0.20 1.56 -3.02
C LEU A 63 -0.85 1.73 -4.39
N VAL A 64 -2.16 1.94 -4.47
CA VAL A 64 -2.86 2.26 -5.73
C VAL A 64 -2.31 3.56 -6.33
N ARG A 65 -2.11 4.60 -5.51
CA ARG A 65 -1.48 5.86 -5.96
C ARG A 65 -0.02 5.68 -6.39
N CYS A 66 0.71 4.73 -5.79
CA CYS A 66 2.06 4.35 -6.23
C CYS A 66 2.05 3.49 -7.51
N GLY A 67 0.89 3.02 -7.97
CA GLY A 67 0.74 2.25 -9.20
C GLY A 67 0.85 0.74 -9.03
N ILE A 68 0.63 0.17 -7.85
CA ILE A 68 0.72 -1.28 -7.66
C ILE A 68 -0.19 -2.05 -8.64
N ASP A 69 0.31 -3.17 -9.18
CA ASP A 69 -0.43 -3.93 -10.20
C ASP A 69 -1.52 -4.83 -9.60
N SER A 70 -1.29 -5.35 -8.39
CA SER A 70 -2.29 -6.17 -7.69
C SER A 70 -2.07 -6.22 -6.19
N ILE A 71 -3.16 -6.45 -5.45
CA ILE A 71 -3.16 -6.68 -4.01
C ILE A 71 -3.83 -8.03 -3.70
N SER A 72 -3.26 -8.78 -2.78
CA SER A 72 -3.86 -10.00 -2.24
C SER A 72 -4.37 -9.71 -0.84
N VAL A 73 -5.68 -9.81 -0.66
CA VAL A 73 -6.38 -9.50 0.60
C VAL A 73 -7.07 -10.74 1.16
N ASN A 74 -7.46 -10.68 2.44
CA ASN A 74 -8.24 -11.76 3.04
C ASN A 74 -9.62 -11.87 2.37
N PRO A 75 -10.20 -13.08 2.25
CA PRO A 75 -11.47 -13.28 1.55
C PRO A 75 -12.64 -12.44 2.09
N ASP A 76 -12.67 -12.21 3.40
CA ASP A 76 -13.71 -11.45 4.11
C ASP A 76 -13.73 -9.95 3.75
N VAL A 77 -12.59 -9.39 3.32
CA VAL A 77 -12.46 -7.96 2.99
C VAL A 77 -12.41 -7.69 1.48
N VAL A 78 -12.53 -8.71 0.62
CA VAL A 78 -12.37 -8.55 -0.84
C VAL A 78 -13.32 -7.51 -1.45
N ILE A 79 -14.57 -7.47 -0.98
CA ILE A 79 -15.57 -6.52 -1.47
C ILE A 79 -15.21 -5.08 -1.07
N GLN A 80 -14.77 -4.90 0.18
CA GLN A 80 -14.33 -3.60 0.69
C GLN A 80 -13.07 -3.14 -0.03
N ALA A 81 -12.07 -4.01 -0.20
CA ALA A 81 -10.84 -3.71 -0.90
C ALA A 81 -11.11 -3.27 -2.35
N ARG A 82 -11.98 -3.99 -3.08
CA ARG A 82 -12.41 -3.60 -4.44
C ARG A 82 -13.06 -2.22 -4.47
N LYS A 83 -13.89 -1.90 -3.49
CA LYS A 83 -14.52 -0.58 -3.39
C LYS A 83 -13.48 0.52 -3.16
N ILE A 84 -12.53 0.30 -2.25
CA ILE A 84 -11.43 1.26 -1.99
C ILE A 84 -10.62 1.50 -3.25
N VAL A 85 -10.21 0.43 -3.95
CA VAL A 85 -9.45 0.55 -5.21
C VAL A 85 -10.25 1.37 -6.23
N TYR A 86 -11.52 1.05 -6.45
CA TYR A 86 -12.39 1.79 -7.36
C TYR A 86 -12.50 3.28 -7.00
N ASP A 87 -12.76 3.60 -5.72
CA ASP A 87 -12.92 4.98 -5.26
C ASP A 87 -11.62 5.78 -5.46
N VAL A 88 -10.47 5.16 -5.20
CA VAL A 88 -9.14 5.79 -5.38
C VAL A 88 -8.82 5.99 -6.87
N GLU A 89 -9.02 4.98 -7.71
CA GLU A 89 -8.80 5.08 -9.16
C GLU A 89 -9.66 6.17 -9.77
N LYS A 90 -10.94 6.23 -9.40
CA LYS A 90 -11.86 7.29 -9.82
C LYS A 90 -11.37 8.67 -9.37
N LYS A 91 -10.89 8.79 -8.13
CA LYS A 91 -10.33 10.04 -7.61
C LYS A 91 -9.09 10.48 -8.40
N ILE A 92 -8.18 9.56 -8.71
CA ILE A 92 -6.99 9.84 -9.55
C ILE A 92 -7.41 10.32 -10.94
N GLN A 93 -8.43 9.71 -11.56
CA GLN A 93 -8.93 10.14 -12.85
C GLN A 93 -9.54 11.56 -12.80
N MET A 94 -10.33 11.86 -11.77
CA MET A 94 -10.89 13.20 -11.57
C MET A 94 -9.82 14.25 -11.30
N GLU A 95 -8.79 13.91 -10.51
CA GLU A 95 -7.62 14.77 -10.25
C GLU A 95 -6.88 15.11 -11.56
N LYS A 96 -6.66 14.11 -12.43
CA LYS A 96 -6.05 14.30 -13.77
C LYS A 96 -6.90 15.20 -14.66
N LEU A 97 -8.21 14.94 -14.74
CA LEU A 97 -9.12 15.73 -15.55
C LEU A 97 -9.19 17.19 -15.09
N ALA A 98 -9.22 17.42 -13.78
CA ALA A 98 -9.22 18.76 -13.21
C ALA A 98 -7.91 19.52 -13.51
N GLU A 99 -6.77 18.83 -13.57
CA GLU A 99 -5.48 19.42 -13.95
C GLU A 99 -5.43 19.77 -15.45
N GLU A 100 -6.00 18.93 -16.31
CA GLU A 100 -6.10 19.20 -17.76
C GLU A 100 -6.94 20.45 -18.06
N PHE A 101 -8.02 20.70 -17.33
CA PHE A 101 -8.87 21.90 -17.49
C PHE A 101 -8.34 23.15 -16.78
N ARG A 102 -7.25 23.06 -16.01
CA ARG A 102 -6.57 24.21 -15.42
C ARG A 102 -5.55 24.86 -16.34
N LEU A 103 -5.16 24.17 -17.42
CA LEU A 103 -4.32 24.67 -18.51
C LEU A 103 -5.15 25.45 -19.53
#